data_AF-A0A7C5L1R7-F1
#
_entry.id   AF-A0A7C5L1R7-F1
#
_cell.length_a   1.000
_cell.length_b   1.000
_cell.length_c   1.000
_cell.angle_alpha   90.00
_cell.angle_beta   90.00
_cell.angle_gamma   90.00
#
_symmetry.space_group_name_H-M   'P 1'
#
loop_
_entity.id
_entity.type
_entity.pdbx_description
1 polymer ?
#
loop_
_entity_poly.entity_id
_entity_poly.type
_entity_poly.pdbx_seq_one_letter_code
_entity_poly.pdbx_strand_id
1 'polypeptide(L)'
;MLKIEVVRFYPFEIPHRRAGLVGYADVKLGEEILIKAVRLMRNRHGGYYILMPAVQIGERSREVVEILSKELLEEIRKSVLRVYREENLKT
;
A
#
# COMPACT_ATOMS: atom_id res chain seq x y z
N MET A 1 14.23 1.28 -15.79
CA MET A 1 13.38 0.93 -14.62
C MET A 1 12.44 2.07 -14.35
N LEU A 2 11.16 1.78 -14.12
CA LEU A 2 10.17 2.80 -13.75
C LEU A 2 10.48 3.27 -12.31
N LYS A 3 10.59 4.58 -12.10
CA LYS A 3 10.86 5.12 -10.75
C LYS A 3 9.60 4.97 -9.90
N ILE A 4 9.71 4.45 -8.68
CA ILE A 4 8.58 4.29 -7.76
C ILE A 4 8.84 5.12 -6.51
N GLU A 5 7.92 6.03 -6.21
CA GLU A 5 8.04 6.96 -5.10
C GLU A 5 6.79 6.92 -4.23
N VAL A 6 6.96 6.79 -2.92
CA VAL A 6 5.86 6.94 -1.96
C VAL A 6 5.78 8.42 -1.62
N VAL A 7 4.76 9.09 -2.13
CA VAL A 7 4.58 10.54 -1.97
C VAL A 7 4.12 10.87 -0.56
N ARG A 8 3.25 10.02 0.00
CA ARG A 8 2.75 10.18 1.36
C ARG A 8 2.34 8.82 1.92
N PHE A 9 2.66 8.62 3.20
CA PHE A 9 2.17 7.50 3.99
C PHE A 9 1.23 8.03 5.09
N TYR A 10 0.13 7.33 5.29
CA TYR A 10 -0.90 7.65 6.28
C TYR A 10 -0.99 6.48 7.25
N PRO A 11 -0.27 6.52 8.39
CA PRO A 11 -0.27 5.43 9.35
C PRO A 11 -1.64 5.31 10.02
N PHE A 12 -2.07 4.09 10.31
CA PHE A 12 -3.24 3.83 11.14
C PHE A 12 -2.78 3.46 12.55
N GLU A 13 -3.04 4.35 13.50
CA GLU A 13 -3.01 4.01 14.91
C GLU A 13 -4.20 3.08 15.18
N ILE A 14 -3.99 1.77 15.24
CA ILE A 14 -4.69 0.76 16.06
C ILE A 14 -4.36 -0.62 15.44
N PRO A 15 -3.26 -1.26 15.85
CA PRO A 15 -2.91 -2.62 15.41
C PRO A 15 -3.83 -3.70 15.99
N HIS A 16 -4.78 -3.34 16.87
CA HIS A 16 -5.47 -4.28 17.75
C HIS A 16 -6.90 -4.64 17.31
N ARG A 17 -7.47 -3.98 16.29
CA ARG A 17 -8.81 -4.31 15.78
C ARG A 17 -8.75 -4.97 14.39
N ARG A 18 -8.53 -6.28 14.43
CA ARG A 18 -9.00 -7.35 13.50
C ARG A 18 -8.69 -7.31 12.00
N ALA A 19 -8.25 -6.22 11.36
CA ALA A 19 -8.16 -6.18 9.89
C ALA A 19 -6.73 -6.25 9.32
N GLY A 20 -5.68 -6.09 10.15
CA GLY A 20 -4.30 -6.09 9.67
C GLY A 20 -3.92 -4.89 8.80
N LEU A 21 -4.81 -3.92 8.59
CA LEU A 21 -4.50 -2.66 7.91
C LEU A 21 -3.52 -1.84 8.76
N VAL A 22 -2.41 -1.44 8.13
CA VAL A 22 -1.31 -0.72 8.78
C VAL A 22 -1.31 0.76 8.39
N GLY A 23 -1.73 1.05 7.16
CA GLY A 23 -1.80 2.41 6.67
C GLY A 23 -2.13 2.45 5.18
N TYR A 24 -2.26 3.67 4.67
CA TYR A 24 -2.42 3.95 3.26
C TYR A 24 -1.17 4.64 2.72
N ALA A 25 -0.91 4.45 1.43
CA ALA A 25 0.16 5.10 0.71
C ALA A 25 -0.36 5.70 -0.60
N ASP A 26 0.11 6.90 -0.92
CA ASP A 26 0.02 7.46 -2.26
C ASP A 26 1.34 7.13 -2.98
N VAL A 27 1.25 6.37 -4.08
CA VAL A 27 2.41 5.85 -4.82
C VAL A 27 2.45 6.47 -6.21
N LYS A 28 3.57 7.12 -6.53
CA LYS A 28 3.86 7.67 -7.85
C LYS A 28 4.70 6.68 -8.65
N LEU A 29 4.29 6.41 -9.89
CA LEU A 29 5.00 5.58 -10.86
C LEU A 29 5.50 6.51 -11.98
N GLY A 30 6.82 6.67 -12.09
CA GLY A 30 7.45 7.63 -12.98
C GLY A 30 7.07 9.07 -12.62
N GLU A 31 6.78 9.86 -13.64
CA GLU A 31 6.23 11.22 -13.53
C GLU A 31 4.75 11.29 -13.95
N GLU A 32 4.19 10.18 -14.43
CA GLU A 32 2.94 10.14 -15.18
C GLU A 32 1.74 9.65 -14.36
N ILE A 33 1.95 8.77 -13.37
CA ILE A 33 0.86 8.07 -12.69
C ILE A 33 0.98 8.24 -11.17
N LEU A 34 -0.10 8.70 -10.54
CA LEU A 34 -0.26 8.67 -9.09
C LEU A 34 -1.40 7.73 -8.70
N ILE A 35 -1.08 6.69 -7.96
CA ILE A 35 -2.04 5.74 -7.39
C ILE A 35 -2.27 6.13 -5.93
N LYS A 36 -3.46 6.65 -5.63
CA LYS A 36 -3.85 7.07 -4.28
C LYS A 36 -4.46 5.94 -3.49
N ALA A 37 -4.29 5.95 -2.16
CA ALA A 37 -4.92 5.00 -1.25
C ALA A 37 -4.55 3.51 -1.48
N VAL A 38 -3.29 3.23 -1.82
CA VAL A 38 -2.72 1.87 -1.75
C VAL A 38 -2.68 1.44 -0.29
N ARG A 39 -3.24 0.28 0.04
CA ARG A 39 -3.31 -0.20 1.43
C ARG A 39 -2.09 -1.06 1.75
N LEU A 40 -1.39 -0.78 2.83
CA LEU A 40 -0.40 -1.69 3.41
C LEU A 40 -1.08 -2.55 4.47
N MET A 41 -0.98 -3.86 4.30
CA MET A 41 -1.61 -4.86 5.16
C MET A 41 -0.55 -5.75 5.81
N ARG A 42 -0.75 -6.12 7.07
CA ARG A 42 0.02 -7.11 7.82
C ARG A 42 -0.83 -8.37 7.98
N ASN A 43 -0.29 -9.51 7.57
CA ASN A 43 -0.93 -10.79 7.76
C ASN A 43 -0.71 -11.32 9.19
N ARG A 44 -1.41 -12.40 9.55
CA ARG A 44 -1.32 -13.02 10.90
C ARG A 44 0.06 -13.59 11.23
N HIS A 45 0.89 -13.88 10.22
CA HIS A 45 2.24 -14.40 10.36
C HIS A 45 3.31 -13.29 10.36
N GLY A 46 2.91 -12.01 10.37
CA GLY A 46 3.81 -10.86 10.39
C GLY A 46 4.36 -10.42 9.03
N GLY A 47 3.99 -11.09 7.94
CA GLY A 47 4.30 -10.67 6.57
C GLY A 47 3.46 -9.48 6.12
N TYR A 48 3.99 -8.68 5.18
CA TYR A 48 3.34 -7.48 4.67
C TYR A 48 3.00 -7.62 3.18
N TYR A 49 1.79 -7.21 2.81
CA TYR A 49 1.30 -7.18 1.43
C TYR A 49 0.56 -5.87 1.18
N ILE A 50 0.35 -5.55 -0.10
CA ILE A 50 -0.41 -4.38 -0.51
C ILE A 50 -1.71 -4.79 -1.18
N LEU A 51 -2.73 -3.96 -1.05
CA LEU A 51 -3.96 -4.05 -1.83
C LEU A 51 -4.13 -2.76 -2.61
N MET A 52 -4.54 -2.87 -3.87
CA MET A 52 -4.79 -1.71 -4.71
C MET A 52 -6.04 -0.96 -4.22
N PRO A 53 -6.21 0.31 -4.64
CA PRO A 53 -7.38 1.09 -4.29
C PRO A 53 -8.63 0.36 -4.79
N ALA A 54 -9.68 0.37 -3.98
CA ALA A 54 -10.91 -0.34 -4.29
C ALA A 54 -12.13 0.53 -3.98
N VAL A 55 -13.17 0.37 -4.78
CA VAL A 55 -14.46 1.04 -4.60
C VAL A 55 -15.52 0.02 -4.24
N GLN A 56 -16.49 0.46 -3.44
CA GLN A 56 -17.66 -0.35 -3.10
C GLN A 56 -18.68 -0.24 -4.24
N ILE A 57 -19.05 -1.39 -4.81
CA ILE A 57 -20.08 -1.51 -5.84
C ILE A 57 -21.13 -2.49 -5.30
N GLY A 58 -22.25 -1.93 -4.81
CA GLY A 58 -23.26 -2.69 -4.07
C GLY A 58 -22.67 -3.27 -2.78
N GLU A 59 -22.72 -4.60 -2.63
CA GLU A 59 -22.15 -5.31 -1.48
C GLU A 59 -20.70 -5.75 -1.66
N ARG A 60 -20.12 -5.57 -2.86
CA ARG A 60 -18.77 -6.04 -3.17
C ARG A 60 -17.78 -4.90 -3.30
N SER A 61 -16.56 -5.12 -2.79
CA SER A 61 -15.42 -4.25 -3.07
C SER A 61 -14.69 -4.74 -4.32
N ARG A 62 -14.37 -3.83 -5.24
CA ARG A 62 -13.58 -4.13 -6.46
C ARG A 62 -12.40 -3.20 -6.57
N GLU A 63 -11.24 -3.75 -6.92
CA GLU A 63 -10.05 -2.96 -7.21
C GLU A 63 -10.28 -2.12 -8.48
N VAL A 64 -9.88 -0.86 -8.43
CA VAL A 64 -9.97 0.07 -9.57
C VAL A 64 -8.67 0.17 -10.36
N VAL A 65 -7.58 -0.36 -9.80
CA VAL A 65 -6.28 -0.44 -10.44
C VAL A 65 -5.80 -1.87 -10.34
N GLU A 66 -5.36 -2.43 -11.45
CA GLU A 66 -4.71 -3.74 -11.53
C GLU A 66 -3.29 -3.56 -12.06
N ILE A 67 -2.31 -4.08 -11.32
CA ILE A 67 -0.90 -4.08 -11.74
C ILE A 67 -0.58 -5.45 -12.34
N LEU A 68 -0.51 -5.50 -13.67
CA LEU A 68 -0.28 -6.76 -14.40
C LEU A 68 1.12 -7.33 -14.19
N SER A 69 2.11 -6.45 -13.98
CA SER A 69 3.50 -6.86 -13.74
C SER A 69 3.72 -7.25 -12.28
N LYS A 70 4.02 -8.52 -12.04
CA LYS A 70 4.38 -9.03 -10.69
C LYS A 70 5.61 -8.34 -10.13
N GLU A 71 6.58 -8.01 -10.99
CA GLU A 71 7.80 -7.30 -10.60
C GLU A 71 7.46 -5.89 -10.10
N LEU A 72 6.65 -5.14 -10.86
CA LEU A 72 6.22 -3.80 -10.48
C LEU A 72 5.41 -3.82 -9.16
N LEU A 73 4.50 -4.79 -9.01
CA LEU A 73 3.73 -4.93 -7.77
C LEU A 73 4.64 -5.17 -6.55
N GLU A 74 5.67 -6.01 -6.72
CA GLU A 74 6.65 -6.31 -5.67
C GLU A 74 7.52 -5.09 -5.34
N GLU A 75 7.94 -4.31 -6.35
CA GLU A 75 8.69 -3.07 -6.13
C GLU A 75 7.85 -2.01 -5.40
N ILE A 76 6.57 -1.84 -5.75
CA ILE A 76 5.63 -0.97 -5.03
C ILE A 76 5.53 -1.43 -3.56
N ARG A 77 5.33 -2.74 -3.34
CA ARG A 77 5.22 -3.31 -1.98
C ARG A 77 6.48 -3.03 -1.16
N LYS A 78 7.68 -3.24 -1.73
CA LYS A 78 8.96 -2.95 -1.07
C LYS A 78 9.10 -1.46 -0.73
N SER A 79 8.75 -0.57 -1.66
CA SER A 79 8.86 0.87 -1.46
C SER A 79 7.93 1.37 -0.34
N VAL A 80 6.66 0.93 -0.35
CA VAL A 80 5.68 1.25 0.70
C VAL A 80 6.12 0.69 2.06
N LEU A 81 6.57 -0.56 2.12
CA LEU A 81 7.03 -1.19 3.36
C LEU A 81 8.26 -0.50 3.95
N ARG A 82 9.19 -0.05 3.10
CA ARG A 82 10.38 0.71 3.52
C ARG A 82 9.96 2.00 4.23
N VAL A 83 9.10 2.82 3.61
CA VAL A 83 8.63 4.07 4.20
C VAL A 83 7.90 3.84 5.53
N TYR A 84 7.01 2.85 5.58
CA TYR A 84 6.35 2.47 6.83
C TYR A 84 7.35 2.17 7.95
N ARG A 85 8.39 1.37 7.67
CA ARG A 85 9.40 1.01 8.67
C ARG A 85 10.23 2.23 9.10
N GLU A 86 10.63 3.08 8.17
CA GLU A 86 11.41 4.29 8.46
C GLU A 86 10.63 5.28 9.32
N GLU A 87 9.32 5.42 9.10
CA GLU A 87 8.46 6.29 9.91
C GLU A 87 8.17 5.70 11.31
N ASN A 88 8.07 4.37 11.43
CA ASN A 88 7.79 3.70 12.72
C ASN A 88 9.02 3.51 13.60
N LEU A 89 10.24 3.63 13.04
CA LEU A 89 11.50 3.58 13.81
C LEU A 89 11.92 4.95 14.37
N LYS A 90 11.17 6.02 14.06
CA LYS A 90 11.41 7.38 14.59
C LYS A 90 10.67 7.65 15.91
N THR A 91 9.97 6.65 16.44
CA THR A 91 9.19 6.70 17.68
C THR A 91 9.81 5.77 18.71
#